data_AF-A0A534L5Z7-F1
#
_entry.id   AF-A0A534L5Z7-F1
#
_cell.length_a   1.000
_cell.length_b   1.000
_cell.length_c   1.000
_cell.angle_alpha   90.00
_cell.angle_beta   90.00
_cell.angle_gamma   90.00
#
_symmetry.space_group_name_H-M   'P 1'
#
loop_
_entity.id
_entity.type
_entity.pdbx_description
1 polymer ?
#
loop_
_entity_poly.entity_id
_entity_poly.type
_entity_poly.pdbx_seq_one_letter_code
_entity_poly.pdbx_strand_id
1 'polypeptide(L)'
;MITVQKLALAIQKRFGGTEAEALAESRTVMSYFGFRSVIIDNAIHPDDRKVFYALHDAGLLQSFWETVPLLDGRNWRIFYWSLNEADLDR
;
A
#
# COMPACT_ATOMS: atom_id res chain seq x y z
N MET A 1 10.20 3.60 10.71
CA MET A 1 8.91 4.29 10.55
C MET A 1 8.93 5.00 9.21
N ILE A 2 8.06 4.61 8.29
CA ILE A 2 7.96 5.23 6.97
C ILE A 2 7.18 6.53 7.11
N THR A 3 7.73 7.62 6.56
CA THR A 3 7.07 8.92 6.50
C THR A 3 6.46 9.16 5.13
N VAL A 4 5.50 10.09 5.04
CA VAL A 4 4.93 10.54 3.77
C VAL A 4 6.03 10.99 2.81
N GLN A 5 7.03 11.72 3.30
CA GLN A 5 8.15 12.19 2.50
C GLN A 5 9.01 11.05 1.96
N LYS A 6 9.26 10.01 2.78
CA LYS A 6 10.03 8.83 2.34
C LYS A 6 9.31 8.09 1.22
N LEU A 7 8.00 7.89 1.36
CA LEU A 7 7.20 7.27 0.31
C LEU A 7 7.16 8.16 -0.94
N ALA A 8 7.00 9.48 -0.81
CA ALA A 8 6.94 10.39 -1.95
C ALA A 8 8.22 10.38 -2.77
N LEU A 9 9.37 10.38 -2.10
CA LEU A 9 10.66 10.26 -2.77
C LEU A 9 10.77 8.93 -3.54
N ALA A 10 10.32 7.83 -2.95
CA ALA A 10 10.36 6.53 -3.60
C ALA A 10 9.40 6.44 -4.80
N ILE A 11 8.18 6.98 -4.68
CA ILE A 11 7.22 7.07 -5.79
C ILE A 11 7.81 7.91 -6.92
N GLN A 12 8.34 9.10 -6.63
CA GLN A 12 8.95 9.96 -7.63
C GLN A 12 10.11 9.27 -8.35
N LYS A 13 10.96 8.53 -7.61
CA LYS A 13 12.06 7.75 -8.22
C LYS A 13 11.57 6.64 -9.15
N ARG A 14 10.45 5.98 -8.86
CA ARG A 14 9.95 4.82 -9.62
C ARG A 14 9.07 5.22 -10.79
N PHE A 15 8.26 6.26 -10.64
CA PHE A 15 7.24 6.66 -11.61
C PHE A 15 7.55 8.01 -12.30
N GLY A 16 8.52 8.76 -11.80
CA GLY A 16 8.79 10.12 -12.27
C GLY A 16 7.76 11.12 -11.74
N GLY A 17 7.52 12.17 -12.52
CA GLY A 17 6.55 13.23 -12.18
C GLY A 17 7.10 14.30 -11.23
N THR A 18 6.21 15.21 -10.83
CA THR A 18 6.55 16.30 -9.93
C THR A 18 6.55 15.84 -8.47
N GLU A 19 7.31 16.55 -7.63
CA GLU A 19 7.31 16.29 -6.18
C GLU A 19 5.92 16.45 -5.56
N ALA A 20 5.14 17.41 -6.06
CA ALA A 20 3.78 17.67 -5.58
C ALA A 20 2.83 16.49 -5.86
N GLU A 21 2.91 15.87 -7.04
CA GLU A 21 2.12 14.68 -7.40
C GLU A 21 2.50 13.50 -6.51
N ALA A 22 3.81 13.22 -6.36
CA ALA A 22 4.28 12.12 -5.52
C ALA A 22 3.91 12.31 -4.03
N LEU A 23 3.95 13.55 -3.54
CA LEU A 23 3.49 13.89 -2.19
C LEU A 23 1.98 13.68 -2.02
N ALA A 24 1.18 14.07 -3.00
CA ALA A 24 -0.27 13.88 -2.97
C ALA A 24 -0.62 12.39 -2.91
N GLU A 25 -0.01 11.59 -3.79
CA GLU A 25 -0.22 10.13 -3.82
C GLU A 25 0.23 9.47 -2.51
N SER A 26 1.39 9.87 -1.99
CA SER A 26 1.88 9.37 -0.70
C SER A 26 0.96 9.71 0.46
N ARG A 27 0.36 10.90 0.47
CA ARG A 27 -0.62 11.27 1.51
C ARG A 27 -1.87 10.40 1.41
N THR A 28 -2.39 10.17 0.20
CA THR A 28 -3.53 9.27 -0.02
C THR A 28 -3.22 7.88 0.51
N VAL A 29 -2.11 7.28 0.10
CA VAL A 29 -1.74 5.92 0.52
C VAL A 29 -1.52 5.85 2.03
N MET A 30 -0.71 6.75 2.60
CA MET A 30 -0.42 6.76 4.04
C MET A 30 -1.67 7.03 4.89
N SER A 31 -2.70 7.71 4.36
CA SER A 31 -3.95 7.93 5.08
C SER A 31 -4.69 6.63 5.39
N TYR A 32 -4.62 5.63 4.50
CA TYR A 32 -5.22 4.31 4.73
C TYR A 32 -4.50 3.55 5.84
N PHE A 33 -3.17 3.62 5.87
CA PHE A 33 -2.35 2.96 6.90
C PHE A 33 -2.55 3.60 8.27
N GLY A 34 -2.69 4.93 8.34
CA GLY A 34 -2.77 5.64 9.62
C GLY A 34 -1.56 5.31 10.51
N PHE A 35 -1.81 4.71 11.69
CA PHE A 35 -0.77 4.23 12.60
C PHE A 35 -0.45 2.73 12.48
N ARG A 36 -1.04 2.03 11.50
CA ARG A 36 -0.89 0.58 11.31
C ARG A 36 0.24 0.29 10.32
N SER A 37 0.84 -0.89 10.46
CA SER A 37 1.83 -1.42 9.51
C SER A 37 1.19 -2.11 8.31
N VAL A 38 -0.08 -2.52 8.44
CA VAL A 38 -0.82 -3.27 7.42
C VAL A 38 -2.26 -2.77 7.30
N ILE A 39 -2.82 -2.90 6.10
CA ILE A 39 -4.25 -2.66 5.84
C ILE A 39 -4.85 -3.81 5.05
N ILE A 40 -6.16 -4.01 5.14
CA ILE A 40 -6.89 -4.98 4.31
C ILE A 40 -7.28 -4.33 2.98
N ASP A 41 -7.22 -5.10 1.88
CA ASP A 41 -7.57 -4.61 0.53
C ASP A 41 -8.99 -4.04 0.45
N ASN A 42 -9.92 -4.66 1.19
CA ASN A 42 -11.32 -4.26 1.21
C ASN A 42 -11.59 -2.93 1.96
N ALA A 43 -10.62 -2.40 2.69
CA ALA A 43 -10.74 -1.08 3.34
C ALA A 43 -10.38 0.07 2.38
N ILE A 44 -9.80 -0.23 1.22
CA ILE A 44 -9.37 0.76 0.23
C ILE A 44 -10.56 1.15 -0.64
N HIS A 45 -10.76 2.45 -0.86
CA HIS A 45 -11.77 2.93 -1.80
C HIS A 45 -11.48 2.38 -3.21
N PRO A 46 -12.49 1.91 -3.97
CA PRO A 46 -12.26 1.29 -5.28
C PRO A 46 -11.40 2.13 -6.24
N ASP A 47 -11.60 3.45 -6.25
CA ASP A 47 -10.87 4.38 -7.13
C ASP A 47 -9.37 4.49 -6.81
N ASP A 48 -9.00 4.25 -5.54
CA ASP A 48 -7.61 4.33 -5.06
C ASP A 48 -6.89 2.98 -5.18
N ARG A 49 -7.62 1.87 -5.33
CA ARG A 49 -7.03 0.53 -5.33
C ARG A 49 -6.02 0.32 -6.46
N LYS A 50 -6.21 0.99 -7.59
CA LYS A 50 -5.24 0.98 -8.70
C LYS A 50 -3.85 1.48 -8.30
N VAL A 51 -3.78 2.45 -7.36
CA VAL A 51 -2.52 2.98 -6.84
C VAL A 51 -1.79 1.91 -6.05
N PHE A 52 -2.51 1.16 -5.20
CA PHE A 52 -1.90 0.09 -4.41
C PHE A 52 -1.29 -1.01 -5.28
N TYR A 53 -1.98 -1.42 -6.35
CA TYR A 53 -1.43 -2.36 -7.32
C TYR A 53 -0.20 -1.80 -8.04
N ALA A 54 -0.26 -0.55 -8.51
CA ALA A 54 0.89 0.09 -9.16
C ALA A 54 2.12 0.16 -8.24
N LEU A 55 1.92 0.56 -6.97
CA LEU A 55 3.00 0.61 -5.99
C LEU A 55 3.55 -0.78 -5.64
N HIS A 56 2.71 -1.81 -5.66
CA HIS A 56 3.15 -3.19 -5.49
C HIS A 56 4.02 -3.66 -6.65
N ASP A 57 3.59 -3.40 -7.88
CA ASP A 57 4.33 -3.76 -9.09
C ASP A 57 5.69 -3.04 -9.15
N ALA A 58 5.77 -1.80 -8.63
CA ALA A 58 7.02 -1.07 -8.47
C ALA A 58 7.87 -1.50 -7.26
N GLY A 59 7.42 -2.49 -6.49
CA GLY A 59 8.10 -3.04 -5.32
C GLY A 59 8.00 -2.19 -4.06
N LEU A 60 7.25 -1.08 -4.07
CA LEU A 60 7.11 -0.17 -2.91
C LEU A 60 6.10 -0.69 -1.88
N LEU A 61 5.16 -1.54 -2.30
CA LEU A 61 4.26 -2.30 -1.43
C LEU A 61 4.49 -3.79 -1.58
N GLN A 62 4.18 -4.53 -0.52
CA GLN A 62 4.07 -6.00 -0.51
C GLN A 62 2.64 -6.39 -0.21
N SER A 63 2.20 -7.50 -0.82
CA SER A 63 0.92 -8.12 -0.53
C SER A 63 1.13 -9.50 0.08
N PHE A 64 0.25 -9.88 1.00
CA PHE A 64 0.14 -11.24 1.52
C PHE A 64 -1.32 -11.54 1.82
N TRP A 65 -1.63 -12.81 2.05
CA TRP A 65 -2.99 -13.21 2.38
C TRP A 65 -2.99 -14.29 3.45
N GLU A 66 -4.11 -14.34 4.16
CA GLU A 66 -4.42 -15.44 5.06
C GLU A 66 -5.79 -16.01 4.73
N THR A 67 -6.06 -17.23 5.19
CA THR A 67 -7.38 -17.86 5.09
C THR A 67 -7.94 -18.11 6.47
N VAL A 68 -9.16 -17.65 6.68
CA VAL A 68 -9.89 -17.80 7.94
C VAL A 68 -11.12 -18.68 7.67
N PRO A 69 -11.33 -19.76 8.46
CA PRO A 69 -12.54 -20.55 8.36
C PRO A 69 -13.74 -19.76 8.90
N LEU A 70 -14.85 -19.79 8.18
CA LEU A 70 -16.14 -19.25 8.60
C LEU A 70 -16.95 -20.33 9.33
N LEU A 71 -17.91 -19.90 10.14
CA LEU A 71 -18.78 -20.79 10.93
C LEU A 71 -19.61 -21.74 10.07
N ASP A 72 -19.85 -21.40 8.81
CA ASP A 72 -20.59 -22.22 7.84
C ASP A 72 -19.71 -23.20 7.05
N GLY A 73 -18.42 -23.32 7.41
CA GLY A 73 -17.46 -24.21 6.77
C GLY A 73 -16.82 -23.66 5.50
N ARG A 74 -17.16 -22.43 5.06
CA ARG A 74 -16.45 -21.75 3.97
C ARG A 74 -15.13 -21.18 4.45
N ASN A 75 -14.23 -20.94 3.51
CA ASN A 75 -12.97 -20.25 3.76
C ASN A 75 -13.04 -18.82 3.22
N TRP A 76 -12.72 -17.84 4.06
CA TRP A 76 -12.55 -16.45 3.65
C TRP A 76 -11.07 -16.16 3.46
N ARG A 77 -10.69 -15.63 2.30
CA ARG A 77 -9.32 -15.13 2.06
C ARG A 77 -9.25 -13.63 2.31
N ILE A 78 -8.38 -13.21 3.21
CA ILE A 78 -8.13 -11.79 3.50
C ILE A 78 -6.81 -11.41 2.85
N PHE A 79 -6.83 -10.37 2.02
CA PHE A 79 -5.63 -9.79 1.42
C PHE A 79 -5.19 -8.57 2.22
N TYR A 80 -3.90 -8.50 2.46
CA TYR A 80 -3.24 -7.44 3.20
C TYR A 80 -2.22 -6.72 2.34
N TRP A 81 -2.11 -5.42 2.56
CA TRP A 81 -1.07 -4.56 2.01
C TRP A 81 -0.15 -4.11 3.13
N SER A 82 1.15 -4.06 2.85
CA SER A 82 2.19 -3.52 3.73
C SER A 82 3.21 -2.73 2.92
N LEU A 83 3.85 -1.75 3.53
CA LEU A 83 4.92 -1.01 2.89
C LEU A 83 6.22 -1.84 2.87
N ASN A 84 6.91 -1.85 1.73
CA ASN A 84 8.19 -2.55 1.60
C ASN A 84 9.34 -1.64 2.07
N GLU A 85 9.65 -1.68 3.36
CA GLU A 85 10.72 -0.83 3.94
C GLU A 85 12.08 -1.02 3.25
N ALA A 86 12.41 -2.24 2.82
CA ALA A 86 13.69 -2.54 2.18
C ALA A 86 13.87 -1.85 0.82
N ASP A 87 12.81 -1.77 0.01
CA ASP A 87 12.87 -1.17 -1.33
C ASP A 87 12.60 0.35 -1.32
N LEU A 88 12.00 0.88 -0.25
CA LEU A 88 11.82 2.33 -0.07
C LEU A 88 13.16 3.07 0.13
N ASP A 89 14.19 2.38 0.61
CA ASP A 89 15.53 2.94 0.83
C ASP A 89 16.45 2.89 -0.40
N ARG A 90 15.98 2.34 -1.52
CA ARG A 90 16.74 2.10 -2.75
C ARG A 90 16.42 3.16 -3.82
#